data_AF-A0A6P8JUY3-F1
#
_entry.id   AF-A0A6P8JUY3-F1
#
_cell.length_a   1.000
_cell.length_b   1.000
_cell.length_c   1.000
_cell.angle_alpha   90.00
_cell.angle_beta   90.00
_cell.angle_gamma   90.00
#
_symmetry.space_group_name_H-M   'P 1'
#
loop_
_entity.id
_entity.type
_entity.pdbx_description
1 polymer ?
#
loop_
_entity_poly.entity_id
_entity_poly.type
_entity_poly.pdbx_seq_one_letter_code
_entity_poly.pdbx_strand_id
1 'polypeptide(L)'
;MANVGRYIERNPGIRAAGLESTVQFNGAKDCLFVVSLEEEAEDRIRALCRRSRPKPAKRTPKLPTHQIGDILNNQNPGLFAELQNKFRENMFHKKPGLGEARETKSKPSYVTNLSHTFGQITQSDCKDSLYSIILPPKPAEQVNREYGEFHDKHIISHNHYFPAEQINRRYSKPFNRFNTFGIPPTLDPSGIKMKHCLEEGEEHLKIVKKPQKDIEDRTKGPLGKKYSWYPYQIPENITFGLTLPREIDVRSLLEYTSPSIKSEKLAIAVSHLNMLRKLLQERDDFNMNQVISALGKKDPEGHRQLQLDEVIKVLHKLSIPADAEKIRNAASHFQLFVDEGCCSEKVKYEELCDLLSILKSLPSIGSITPLPKRVRTSKLRKRRPFNRT
;
A
#
# COMPACT_ATOMS: atom_id res chain seq x y z
N MET A 1 -62.29 28.46 23.73
CA MET A 1 -61.59 27.60 24.71
C MET A 1 -60.67 26.67 23.93
N ALA A 2 -59.36 26.93 23.91
CA ALA A 2 -58.45 26.39 22.89
C ALA A 2 -57.80 25.02 23.20
N ASN A 3 -58.03 24.43 24.38
CA ASN A 3 -57.26 23.26 24.85
C ASN A 3 -58.12 22.10 25.42
N VAL A 4 -59.37 21.93 24.98
CA VAL A 4 -60.18 20.76 25.38
C VAL A 4 -59.86 19.60 24.42
N GLY A 5 -59.28 18.52 24.94
CA GLY A 5 -59.03 17.27 24.20
C GLY A 5 -57.62 17.07 23.62
N ARG A 6 -56.65 17.95 23.91
CA ARG A 6 -55.26 17.81 23.41
C ARG A 6 -54.34 16.91 24.27
N TYR A 7 -54.74 16.53 25.48
CA TYR A 7 -53.93 15.70 26.38
C TYR A 7 -54.74 14.53 26.92
N ILE A 8 -54.24 13.30 26.71
CA ILE A 8 -54.72 12.08 27.36
C ILE A 8 -53.87 11.92 28.63
N GLU A 9 -54.42 12.24 29.80
CA GLU A 9 -53.65 12.31 31.06
C GLU A 9 -53.10 10.96 31.55
N ARG A 10 -53.58 9.82 31.04
CA ARG A 10 -53.14 8.49 31.47
C ARG A 10 -52.98 7.57 30.27
N ASN A 11 -51.76 7.10 30.04
CA ASN A 11 -51.45 6.20 28.94
C ASN A 11 -51.82 4.76 29.34
N PRO A 12 -52.85 4.13 28.74
CA PRO A 12 -53.27 2.76 29.08
C PRO A 12 -52.21 1.70 28.73
N GLY A 13 -51.17 2.06 27.96
CA GLY A 13 -50.03 1.19 27.65
C GLY A 13 -48.98 1.07 28.77
N ILE A 14 -49.06 1.88 29.83
CA ILE A 14 -48.12 1.83 30.95
C ILE A 14 -48.75 1.07 32.11
N ARG A 15 -48.26 -0.15 32.40
CA ARG A 15 -48.66 -0.90 33.61
C ARG A 15 -48.16 -0.18 34.86
N ALA A 16 -49.02 -0.04 35.87
CA ALA A 16 -48.63 0.46 37.18
C ALA A 16 -47.66 -0.52 37.85
N ALA A 17 -46.50 -0.04 38.28
CA ALA A 17 -45.53 -0.84 39.02
C ALA A 17 -45.96 -0.91 40.50
N GLY A 18 -46.73 -1.94 40.84
CA GLY A 18 -47.17 -2.26 42.20
C GLY A 18 -47.54 -3.74 42.31
N LEU A 19 -47.42 -4.31 43.50
CA LEU A 19 -47.81 -5.69 43.78
C LEU A 19 -49.34 -5.74 43.97
N GLU A 20 -50.07 -6.53 43.17
CA GLU A 20 -51.50 -6.76 43.42
C GLU A 20 -51.65 -7.65 44.65
N SER A 21 -52.15 -7.10 45.77
CA SER A 21 -52.50 -7.90 46.93
C SER A 21 -53.81 -8.65 46.64
N THR A 22 -53.73 -9.95 46.34
CA THR A 22 -54.89 -10.82 46.26
C THR A 22 -55.43 -11.07 47.67
N VAL A 23 -56.26 -10.16 48.17
CA VAL A 23 -57.01 -10.38 49.41
C VAL A 23 -58.33 -11.07 49.01
N GLN A 24 -58.54 -12.29 49.49
CA GLN A 24 -59.83 -12.97 49.39
C GLN A 24 -60.89 -12.06 50.03
N PHE A 25 -61.84 -11.59 49.22
CA PHE A 25 -62.95 -10.76 49.66
C PHE A 25 -63.93 -11.61 50.48
N ASN A 26 -63.60 -11.88 51.74
CA ASN A 26 -64.60 -12.32 52.70
C ASN A 26 -65.10 -11.08 53.42
N GLY A 27 -66.28 -10.60 53.00
CA GLY A 27 -66.91 -9.44 53.62
C GLY A 27 -67.35 -9.74 55.04
N ALA A 28 -67.40 -8.72 55.91
CA ALA A 28 -67.81 -8.87 57.31
C ALA A 28 -69.19 -9.55 57.52
N LYS A 29 -70.01 -9.62 56.47
CA LYS A 29 -71.29 -10.34 56.44
C LYS A 29 -71.13 -11.86 56.61
N ASP A 30 -70.04 -12.44 56.12
CA ASP A 30 -69.81 -13.90 56.16
C ASP A 30 -69.32 -14.39 57.53
N CYS A 31 -68.92 -13.46 58.42
CA CYS A 31 -68.47 -13.77 59.78
C CYS A 31 -69.59 -13.80 60.83
N LEU A 32 -70.82 -13.38 60.48
CA LEU A 32 -71.95 -13.25 61.43
C LEU A 32 -72.86 -14.47 61.49
N PHE A 33 -72.74 -15.42 60.55
CA PHE A 33 -73.48 -16.68 60.57
C PHE A 33 -72.57 -17.82 61.01
N VAL A 34 -72.27 -17.88 62.31
CA VAL A 34 -71.71 -19.08 62.93
C VAL A 34 -72.84 -19.75 63.71
N VAL A 35 -73.57 -20.65 63.07
CA VAL A 35 -74.35 -21.67 63.77
C VAL A 35 -73.53 -22.95 63.61
N SER A 36 -72.64 -23.22 64.56
CA SER A 36 -71.99 -24.53 64.61
C SER A 36 -73.02 -25.55 65.09
N LEU A 37 -73.12 -26.69 64.39
CA LEU A 37 -74.05 -27.75 64.76
C LEU A 37 -73.80 -28.31 66.17
N GLU A 38 -72.57 -28.14 66.69
CA GLU A 38 -72.15 -28.58 68.01
C GLU A 38 -72.78 -27.74 69.14
N GLU A 39 -72.86 -26.42 68.96
CA GLU A 39 -73.37 -25.50 69.98
C GLU A 39 -74.89 -25.67 70.18
N GLU A 40 -75.63 -25.94 69.10
CA GLU A 40 -77.06 -26.24 69.18
C GLU A 40 -77.36 -27.58 69.90
N ALA A 41 -76.45 -28.55 69.78
CA ALA A 41 -76.57 -29.84 70.45
C ALA A 41 -76.36 -29.72 71.98
N GLU A 42 -75.37 -28.93 72.42
CA GLU A 42 -75.10 -28.72 73.84
C GLU A 42 -76.28 -28.08 74.59
N ASP A 43 -76.91 -27.08 73.97
CA ASP A 43 -78.00 -26.34 74.62
C ASP A 43 -79.26 -27.21 74.80
N ARG A 44 -79.52 -28.13 73.86
CA ARG A 44 -80.60 -29.13 74.01
C ARG A 44 -80.33 -30.08 75.17
N ILE A 45 -79.08 -30.50 75.38
CA ILE A 45 -78.69 -31.38 76.51
C ILE A 45 -78.86 -30.65 77.84
N ARG A 46 -78.38 -29.40 77.96
CA ARG A 46 -78.50 -28.60 79.21
C ARG A 46 -79.95 -28.36 79.60
N ALA A 47 -80.84 -28.16 78.63
CA ALA A 47 -82.27 -27.94 78.89
C ALA A 47 -82.93 -29.17 79.54
N LEU A 48 -82.58 -30.39 79.11
CA LEU A 48 -83.09 -31.63 79.69
C LEU A 48 -82.59 -31.83 81.14
N CYS A 49 -81.33 -31.54 81.41
CA CYS A 49 -80.75 -31.65 82.76
C CYS A 49 -81.39 -30.70 83.80
N ARG A 50 -81.96 -29.57 83.36
CA ARG A 50 -82.67 -28.65 84.26
C ARG A 50 -84.03 -29.18 84.71
N ARG A 51 -84.69 -30.03 83.90
CA ARG A 51 -86.00 -30.61 84.22
C ARG A 51 -85.95 -31.74 85.24
N SER A 52 -84.80 -32.41 85.41
CA SER A 52 -84.65 -33.59 86.25
C SER A 52 -84.24 -33.33 87.71
N ARG A 53 -84.08 -32.06 88.14
CA ARG A 53 -83.66 -31.75 89.52
C ARG A 53 -84.85 -31.73 90.50
N PRO A 54 -84.86 -32.56 91.56
CA PRO A 54 -85.87 -32.49 92.62
C PRO A 54 -85.70 -31.21 93.44
N LYS A 55 -86.82 -30.57 93.82
CA LYS A 55 -86.82 -29.35 94.63
C LYS A 55 -86.51 -29.66 96.10
N PRO A 56 -85.57 -28.96 96.77
CA PRO A 56 -85.22 -29.23 98.17
C PRO A 56 -86.33 -28.82 99.14
N ALA A 57 -86.60 -29.67 100.15
CA ALA A 57 -87.56 -29.41 101.22
C ALA A 57 -87.08 -28.32 102.20
N LYS A 58 -88.02 -27.58 102.80
CA LYS A 58 -87.79 -26.41 103.66
C LYS A 58 -87.14 -26.80 105.01
N ARG A 59 -86.00 -26.18 105.33
CA ARG A 59 -85.28 -26.31 106.61
C ARG A 59 -85.94 -25.44 107.69
N THR A 60 -86.22 -26.00 108.87
CA THR A 60 -86.60 -25.23 110.06
C THR A 60 -85.36 -24.74 110.81
N PRO A 61 -85.36 -23.53 111.41
CA PRO A 61 -84.21 -23.01 112.15
C PRO A 61 -84.12 -23.65 113.55
N LYS A 62 -82.92 -24.13 113.92
CA LYS A 62 -82.58 -24.46 115.31
C LYS A 62 -82.19 -23.17 116.03
N LEU A 63 -82.86 -22.87 117.16
CA LEU A 63 -82.51 -21.73 118.00
C LEU A 63 -81.22 -22.01 118.79
N PRO A 64 -80.30 -21.03 118.92
CA PRO A 64 -79.02 -21.18 119.59
C PRO A 64 -79.16 -21.21 121.11
N THR A 65 -78.47 -22.15 121.76
CA THR A 65 -78.38 -22.25 123.22
C THR A 65 -77.27 -21.31 123.70
N HIS A 66 -77.60 -20.29 124.49
CA HIS A 66 -76.64 -19.30 125.00
C HIS A 66 -75.80 -19.87 126.16
N GLN A 67 -74.84 -20.75 125.87
CA GLN A 67 -73.78 -21.12 126.80
C GLN A 67 -72.50 -20.34 126.48
N ILE A 68 -72.00 -19.59 127.46
CA ILE A 68 -70.80 -18.73 127.33
C ILE A 68 -69.54 -19.57 127.00
N GLY A 69 -69.54 -20.86 127.34
CA GLY A 69 -68.47 -21.80 127.00
C GLY A 69 -68.22 -21.96 125.50
N ASP A 70 -69.26 -21.88 124.66
CA ASP A 70 -69.10 -21.96 123.19
C ASP A 70 -68.56 -20.67 122.58
N ILE A 71 -68.70 -19.54 123.29
CA ILE A 71 -68.22 -18.23 122.83
C ILE A 71 -66.73 -18.04 123.17
N LEU A 72 -66.27 -18.63 124.28
CA LEU A 72 -64.90 -18.50 124.77
C LEU A 72 -64.02 -19.72 124.49
N ASN A 73 -64.58 -20.84 123.99
CA ASN A 73 -63.81 -21.98 123.53
C ASN A 73 -63.11 -21.66 122.21
N ASN A 74 -61.90 -21.11 122.31
CA ASN A 74 -60.90 -21.28 121.26
C ASN A 74 -60.29 -22.69 121.42
N GLN A 75 -61.12 -23.74 121.32
CA GLN A 75 -60.61 -25.10 121.33
C GLN A 75 -59.81 -25.28 120.05
N ASN A 76 -58.51 -25.54 120.20
CA ASN A 76 -57.62 -25.94 119.12
C ASN A 76 -58.34 -27.03 118.32
N PRO A 77 -58.76 -26.75 117.07
CA PRO A 77 -59.35 -27.77 116.24
C PRO A 77 -58.31 -28.89 116.12
N GLY A 78 -58.72 -30.16 116.10
CA GLY A 78 -57.76 -31.24 115.85
C GLY A 78 -56.94 -30.95 114.57
N LEU A 79 -55.69 -31.43 114.49
CA LEU A 79 -54.76 -31.16 113.36
C LEU A 79 -55.44 -31.27 111.98
N PHE A 80 -56.35 -32.23 111.83
CA PHE A 80 -57.13 -32.42 110.61
C PHE A 80 -58.15 -31.31 110.34
N ALA A 81 -58.84 -30.82 111.37
CA ALA A 81 -59.76 -29.70 111.25
C ALA A 81 -59.02 -28.38 110.97
N GLU A 82 -57.85 -28.16 111.56
CA GLU A 82 -56.97 -27.05 111.19
C GLU A 82 -56.48 -27.15 109.75
N LEU A 83 -56.07 -28.34 109.30
CA LEU A 83 -55.68 -28.56 107.90
C LEU A 83 -56.86 -28.29 106.96
N GLN A 84 -58.05 -28.78 107.29
CA GLN A 84 -59.25 -28.53 106.49
C GLN A 84 -59.60 -27.04 106.45
N ASN A 85 -59.49 -26.34 107.57
CA ASN A 85 -59.69 -24.90 107.63
C ASN A 85 -58.64 -24.15 106.80
N LYS A 86 -57.35 -24.51 106.89
CA LYS A 86 -56.29 -23.96 106.04
C LYS A 86 -56.55 -24.16 104.55
N PHE A 87 -57.00 -25.34 104.12
CA PHE A 87 -57.39 -25.58 102.72
C PHE A 87 -58.58 -24.74 102.28
N ARG A 88 -59.58 -24.56 103.16
CA ARG A 88 -60.75 -23.71 102.88
C ARG A 88 -60.37 -22.23 102.82
N GLU A 89 -59.53 -21.77 103.74
CA GLU A 89 -59.06 -20.40 103.83
C GLU A 89 -58.09 -20.05 102.68
N ASN A 90 -57.24 -20.98 102.25
CA ASN A 90 -56.34 -20.82 101.11
C ASN A 90 -57.07 -20.53 99.78
N MET A 91 -58.35 -20.91 99.63
CA MET A 91 -59.14 -20.48 98.48
C MET A 91 -59.42 -18.97 98.47
N PHE A 92 -59.47 -18.34 99.64
CA PHE A 92 -59.82 -16.93 99.80
C PHE A 92 -58.57 -16.04 99.97
N HIS A 93 -57.46 -16.58 100.48
CA HIS A 93 -56.20 -15.86 100.62
C HIS A 93 -55.41 -15.83 99.30
N LYS A 94 -55.45 -14.69 98.59
CA LYS A 94 -54.64 -14.43 97.39
C LYS A 94 -53.19 -14.01 97.71
N LYS A 95 -52.85 -13.82 98.98
CA LYS A 95 -51.52 -13.46 99.46
C LYS A 95 -50.80 -14.74 99.92
N PRO A 96 -49.48 -14.87 99.70
CA PRO A 96 -48.72 -16.00 100.22
C PRO A 96 -48.77 -16.02 101.75
N GLY A 97 -48.56 -17.21 102.33
CA GLY A 97 -48.45 -17.38 103.78
C GLY A 97 -47.36 -16.49 104.38
N LEU A 98 -47.47 -16.20 105.68
CA LEU A 98 -46.45 -15.43 106.39
C LEU A 98 -45.12 -16.22 106.37
N GLY A 99 -44.07 -15.64 105.79
CA GLY A 99 -42.76 -16.27 105.63
C GLY A 99 -42.57 -17.05 104.33
N GLU A 100 -43.60 -17.15 103.48
CA GLU A 100 -43.51 -17.82 102.18
C GLU A 100 -43.29 -16.81 101.05
N ALA A 101 -42.39 -17.14 100.12
CA ALA A 101 -42.19 -16.36 98.92
C ALA A 101 -43.39 -16.52 97.98
N ARG A 102 -43.83 -15.42 97.37
CA ARG A 102 -44.87 -15.47 96.34
C ARG A 102 -44.36 -16.26 95.14
N GLU A 103 -45.00 -17.38 94.84
CA GLU A 103 -44.69 -18.16 93.65
C GLU A 103 -44.86 -17.30 92.40
N THR A 104 -43.75 -17.05 91.71
CA THR A 104 -43.73 -16.27 90.47
C THR A 104 -43.31 -17.21 89.34
N LYS A 105 -44.22 -17.47 88.40
CA LYS A 105 -43.97 -18.33 87.23
C LYS A 105 -43.13 -17.65 86.14
N SER A 106 -42.31 -16.67 86.51
CA SER A 106 -41.52 -15.87 85.57
C SER A 106 -40.20 -16.53 85.16
N LYS A 107 -39.79 -17.59 85.85
CA LYS A 107 -38.53 -18.27 85.61
C LYS A 107 -38.70 -19.42 84.59
N PRO A 108 -37.90 -19.49 83.51
CA PRO A 108 -37.84 -20.66 82.65
C PRO A 108 -37.38 -21.90 83.41
N SER A 109 -37.93 -23.08 83.07
CA SER A 109 -37.66 -24.34 83.76
C SER A 109 -36.18 -24.78 83.74
N TYR A 110 -35.39 -24.32 82.77
CA TYR A 110 -33.97 -24.67 82.66
C TYR A 110 -33.06 -23.86 83.59
N VAL A 111 -33.54 -22.72 84.10
CA VAL A 111 -32.74 -21.85 84.97
C VAL A 111 -32.87 -22.41 86.38
N THR A 112 -31.79 -22.98 86.90
CA THR A 112 -31.69 -23.46 88.29
C THR A 112 -30.69 -22.58 89.03
N ASN A 113 -30.79 -22.50 90.36
CA ASN A 113 -29.88 -21.67 91.17
C ASN A 113 -28.39 -22.10 91.03
N LEU A 114 -28.15 -23.31 90.53
CA LEU A 114 -26.81 -23.85 90.30
C LEU A 114 -26.29 -23.63 88.87
N SER A 115 -27.17 -23.41 87.88
CA SER A 115 -26.76 -23.36 86.47
C SER A 115 -26.45 -21.95 85.97
N HIS A 116 -27.12 -20.93 86.49
CA HIS A 116 -26.98 -19.56 86.04
C HIS A 116 -27.00 -18.57 87.19
N THR A 117 -26.12 -17.57 87.09
CA THR A 117 -26.14 -16.37 87.91
C THR A 117 -27.01 -15.30 87.25
N PHE A 118 -27.80 -14.57 88.03
CA PHE A 118 -28.56 -13.43 87.51
C PHE A 118 -27.65 -12.22 87.28
N GLY A 119 -27.87 -11.50 86.18
CA GLY A 119 -27.07 -10.34 85.78
C GLY A 119 -26.56 -10.47 84.34
N GLN A 120 -26.08 -9.37 83.76
CA GLN A 120 -25.43 -9.40 82.45
C GLN A 120 -23.98 -9.82 82.63
N ILE A 121 -23.65 -11.03 82.15
CA ILE A 121 -22.27 -11.45 82.01
C ILE A 121 -21.72 -10.70 80.79
N THR A 122 -20.90 -9.67 81.01
CA THR A 122 -20.01 -9.18 79.96
C THR A 122 -19.01 -10.28 79.70
N GLN A 123 -19.19 -11.01 78.59
CA GLN A 123 -18.23 -12.03 78.15
C GLN A 123 -16.85 -11.38 78.05
N SER A 124 -15.97 -11.69 79.01
CA SER A 124 -14.55 -11.35 78.96
C SER A 124 -13.84 -12.07 77.81
N ASP A 125 -14.46 -13.12 77.28
CA ASP A 125 -14.06 -13.83 76.08
C ASP A 125 -14.55 -13.10 74.81
N CYS A 126 -14.32 -11.79 74.75
CA CYS A 126 -14.47 -11.07 73.50
C CYS A 126 -13.42 -11.64 72.55
N LYS A 127 -13.88 -12.38 71.54
CA LYS A 127 -13.02 -13.04 70.53
C LYS A 127 -12.16 -12.04 69.75
N ASP A 128 -12.45 -10.75 69.88
CA ASP A 128 -11.67 -9.66 69.32
C ASP A 128 -10.63 -9.21 70.35
N SER A 129 -9.53 -9.97 70.40
CA SER A 129 -8.32 -9.52 71.09
C SER A 129 -7.89 -8.18 70.48
N LEU A 130 -7.45 -7.22 71.29
CA LEU A 130 -6.87 -5.97 70.80
C LEU A 130 -5.77 -6.22 69.75
N TYR A 131 -5.07 -7.35 69.87
CA TYR A 131 -4.08 -7.80 68.92
C TYR A 131 -4.64 -8.03 67.51
N SER A 132 -5.83 -8.64 67.36
CA SER A 132 -6.41 -8.86 66.02
C SER A 132 -6.88 -7.57 65.35
N ILE A 133 -7.10 -6.51 66.13
CA ILE A 133 -7.44 -5.17 65.64
C ILE A 133 -6.18 -4.44 65.16
N ILE A 134 -5.09 -4.48 65.95
CA ILE A 134 -3.82 -3.82 65.62
C ILE A 134 -3.09 -4.58 64.50
N LEU A 135 -3.08 -5.90 64.59
CA LEU A 135 -2.43 -6.83 63.67
C LEU A 135 -3.50 -7.81 63.16
N PRO A 136 -4.16 -7.46 62.04
CA PRO A 136 -5.13 -8.33 61.43
C PRO A 136 -4.54 -9.72 61.20
N PRO A 137 -5.31 -10.81 61.43
CA PRO A 137 -4.83 -12.17 61.21
C PRO A 137 -4.54 -12.47 59.73
N LYS A 138 -4.93 -11.57 58.83
CA LYS A 138 -4.72 -11.69 57.40
C LYS A 138 -3.25 -11.38 57.06
N PRO A 139 -2.53 -12.32 56.42
CA PRO A 139 -1.13 -12.11 56.10
C PRO A 139 -0.96 -11.01 55.06
N ALA A 140 0.14 -10.26 55.15
CA ALA A 140 0.45 -9.17 54.23
C ALA A 140 0.51 -9.65 52.76
N GLU A 141 1.00 -10.87 52.53
CA GLU A 141 1.04 -11.48 51.19
C GLU A 141 -0.35 -11.61 50.56
N GLN A 142 -1.34 -12.03 51.35
CA GLN A 142 -2.70 -12.17 50.87
C GLN A 142 -3.32 -10.79 50.57
N VAL A 143 -3.09 -9.80 51.44
CA VAL A 143 -3.55 -8.43 51.22
C VAL A 143 -2.95 -7.84 49.94
N ASN A 144 -1.64 -8.02 49.74
CA ASN A 144 -0.96 -7.52 48.55
C ASN A 144 -1.42 -8.20 47.27
N ARG A 145 -1.72 -9.51 47.32
CA ARG A 145 -2.27 -10.24 46.18
C ARG A 145 -3.64 -9.70 45.78
N GLU A 146 -4.55 -9.59 46.75
CA GLU A 146 -5.89 -9.05 46.50
C GLU A 146 -5.86 -7.59 46.03
N TYR A 147 -4.95 -6.80 46.60
CA TYR A 147 -4.72 -5.42 46.17
C TYR A 147 -4.24 -5.38 44.70
N GLY A 148 -3.29 -6.24 44.32
CA GLY A 148 -2.83 -6.37 42.94
C GLY A 148 -3.92 -6.81 41.98
N GLU A 149 -4.79 -7.75 42.37
CA GLU A 149 -5.93 -8.20 41.57
C GLU A 149 -6.95 -7.09 41.30
N PHE A 150 -7.15 -6.18 42.25
CA PHE A 150 -8.10 -5.07 42.13
C PHE A 150 -7.49 -3.75 41.64
N HIS A 151 -6.16 -3.69 41.51
CA HIS A 151 -5.41 -2.48 41.19
C HIS A 151 -5.93 -1.74 39.95
N ASP A 152 -6.14 -2.46 38.84
CA ASP A 152 -6.65 -1.87 37.59
C ASP A 152 -7.99 -1.14 37.75
N LYS A 153 -8.90 -1.69 38.57
CA LYS A 153 -10.22 -1.08 38.86
C LYS A 153 -10.07 0.12 39.78
N HIS A 154 -9.11 0.06 40.70
CA HIS A 154 -8.80 1.15 41.61
C HIS A 154 -8.17 2.35 40.87
N ILE A 155 -7.32 2.10 39.88
CA ILE A 155 -6.80 3.14 38.97
C ILE A 155 -7.95 3.83 38.23
N ILE A 156 -8.89 3.08 37.65
CA ILE A 156 -10.00 3.67 36.86
C ILE A 156 -10.93 4.53 37.74
N SER A 157 -11.20 4.08 38.97
CA SER A 157 -12.14 4.75 39.87
C SER A 157 -11.54 5.93 40.64
N HIS A 158 -10.29 5.80 41.09
CA HIS A 158 -9.66 6.76 42.02
C HIS A 158 -8.36 7.38 41.48
N ASN A 159 -7.91 6.99 40.28
CA ASN A 159 -6.66 7.46 39.67
C ASN A 159 -5.44 7.26 40.59
N HIS A 160 -5.44 6.15 41.34
CA HIS A 160 -4.40 5.81 42.30
C HIS A 160 -3.43 4.78 41.70
N TYR A 161 -2.18 5.18 41.50
CA TYR A 161 -1.10 4.36 40.93
C TYR A 161 -0.11 3.92 42.00
N PHE A 162 0.60 2.83 41.74
CA PHE A 162 1.76 2.47 42.53
C PHE A 162 2.92 3.48 42.33
N PRO A 163 3.83 3.60 43.30
CA PRO A 163 5.06 4.36 43.11
C PRO A 163 5.81 3.88 41.86
N ALA A 164 6.24 4.84 41.03
CA ALA A 164 6.95 4.60 39.76
C ALA A 164 6.17 3.80 38.68
N GLU A 165 4.87 3.59 38.86
CA GLU A 165 4.03 3.02 37.81
C GLU A 165 3.79 4.03 36.67
N GLN A 166 3.97 3.59 35.43
CA GLN A 166 3.67 4.41 34.27
C GLN A 166 2.17 4.40 33.97
N ILE A 167 1.60 5.57 33.70
CA ILE A 167 0.17 5.72 33.36
C ILE A 167 -0.12 5.01 32.03
N ASN A 168 -0.86 3.91 32.10
CA ASN A 168 -1.32 3.21 30.91
C ASN A 168 -2.63 3.82 30.38
N ARG A 169 -2.53 4.56 29.27
CA ARG A 169 -3.68 5.20 28.61
C ARG A 169 -4.49 4.27 27.69
N ARG A 170 -4.12 2.99 27.59
CA ARG A 170 -4.76 1.99 26.72
C ARG A 170 -4.83 2.42 25.24
N TYR A 171 -3.78 3.09 24.75
CA TYR A 171 -3.64 3.33 23.32
C TYR A 171 -3.55 2.00 22.55
N SER A 172 -4.05 1.97 21.31
CA SER A 172 -4.05 0.76 20.48
C SER A 172 -2.65 0.21 20.21
N LYS A 173 -1.63 1.07 20.21
CA LYS A 173 -0.22 0.70 20.11
C LYS A 173 0.47 0.95 21.45
N PRO A 174 1.12 -0.06 22.06
CA PRO A 174 1.86 0.12 23.29
C PRO A 174 3.06 1.05 23.06
N PHE A 175 3.43 1.82 24.09
CA PHE A 175 4.62 2.65 24.06
C PHE A 175 5.87 1.78 23.99
N ASN A 176 6.71 2.01 22.98
CA ASN A 176 7.98 1.32 22.82
C ASN A 176 9.13 2.30 23.08
N ARG A 177 9.94 2.04 24.11
CA ARG A 177 11.09 2.90 24.48
C ARG A 177 12.15 3.02 23.40
N PHE A 178 12.24 2.02 22.51
CA PHE A 178 13.24 1.99 21.44
C PHE A 178 12.82 2.82 20.23
N ASN A 179 11.56 3.25 20.19
CA ASN A 179 11.08 4.08 19.11
C ASN A 179 11.43 5.55 19.37
N THR A 180 11.81 6.26 18.31
CA THR A 180 12.02 7.70 18.36
C THR A 180 10.71 8.41 18.08
N PHE A 181 10.32 9.34 18.94
CA PHE A 181 9.11 10.15 18.79
C PHE A 181 9.48 11.61 18.51
N GLY A 182 8.60 12.32 17.81
CA GLY A 182 8.82 13.70 17.39
C GLY A 182 9.08 13.84 15.90
N ILE A 183 9.21 15.08 15.44
CA ILE A 183 9.53 15.39 14.05
C ILE A 183 11.06 15.33 13.92
N PRO A 184 11.62 14.50 13.02
CA PRO A 184 13.05 14.50 12.80
C PRO A 184 13.49 15.91 12.37
N PRO A 185 14.61 16.43 12.89
CA PRO A 185 15.10 17.74 12.50
C PRO A 185 15.27 17.78 10.97
N THR A 186 14.81 18.87 10.35
CA THR A 186 14.86 19.05 8.89
C THR A 186 16.30 19.25 8.39
N LEU A 187 17.22 19.59 9.29
CA LEU A 187 18.62 19.83 9.00
C LEU A 187 19.43 18.54 9.18
N ASP A 188 20.06 18.09 8.09
CA ASP A 188 21.07 17.02 8.14
C ASP A 188 22.41 17.60 8.63
N PRO A 189 22.89 17.21 9.83
CA PRO A 189 24.15 17.73 10.37
C PRO A 189 25.37 17.25 9.57
N SER A 190 25.22 16.21 8.75
CA SER A 190 26.32 15.61 7.98
C SER A 190 26.78 16.50 6.82
N GLY A 191 25.97 17.48 6.40
CA GLY A 191 26.31 18.38 5.29
C GLY A 191 26.37 17.73 3.91
N ILE A 192 26.06 16.43 3.79
CA ILE A 192 26.17 15.63 2.55
C ILE A 192 25.29 16.20 1.45
N LYS A 193 24.08 16.63 1.79
CA LYS A 193 23.16 17.25 0.83
C LYS A 193 23.72 18.56 0.25
N MET A 194 24.34 19.38 1.11
CA MET A 194 24.96 20.63 0.67
C MET A 194 26.18 20.36 -0.19
N LYS A 195 26.99 19.34 0.16
CA LYS A 195 28.09 18.85 -0.66
C LYS A 195 27.61 18.43 -2.06
N HIS A 196 26.54 17.64 -2.17
CA HIS A 196 25.98 17.25 -3.47
C HIS A 196 25.42 18.43 -4.29
N CYS A 197 24.97 19.52 -3.65
CA CYS A 197 24.57 20.74 -4.37
C CYS A 197 25.77 21.51 -4.93
N LEU A 198 26.96 21.35 -4.35
CA LEU A 198 28.20 21.98 -4.80
C LEU A 198 28.98 21.11 -5.80
N GLU A 199 28.73 19.81 -5.79
CA GLU A 199 29.25 18.89 -6.79
C GLU A 199 28.50 19.09 -8.10
N GLU A 200 29.19 19.59 -9.13
CA GLU A 200 28.70 19.49 -10.50
C GLU A 200 28.62 17.99 -10.83
N GLY A 201 27.39 17.50 -11.00
CA GLY A 201 27.08 16.08 -11.00
C GLY A 201 28.00 15.26 -11.88
N GLU A 202 28.50 14.16 -11.32
CA GLU A 202 29.31 13.18 -12.04
C GLU A 202 28.52 12.67 -13.26
N GLU A 203 29.10 12.93 -14.43
CA GLU A 203 28.92 12.26 -15.70
C GLU A 203 27.50 11.75 -16.04
N HIS A 204 26.71 12.65 -16.61
CA HIS A 204 25.51 12.24 -17.33
C HIS A 204 25.96 11.92 -18.75
N LEU A 205 25.92 10.65 -19.14
CA LEU A 205 25.94 10.26 -20.55
C LEU A 205 24.78 10.97 -21.25
N LYS A 206 25.08 12.13 -21.84
CA LYS A 206 24.08 12.93 -22.54
C LYS A 206 23.87 12.30 -23.92
N ILE A 207 22.86 11.42 -24.01
CA ILE A 207 22.43 10.85 -25.29
C ILE A 207 21.71 11.96 -26.05
N VAL A 208 22.41 12.56 -27.02
CA VAL A 208 21.86 13.60 -27.90
C VAL A 208 21.56 13.00 -29.27
N LYS A 209 20.44 13.42 -29.88
CA LYS A 209 20.12 13.02 -31.26
C LYS A 209 21.18 13.58 -32.21
N LYS A 210 21.58 12.77 -33.20
CA LYS A 210 22.60 13.18 -34.19
C LYS A 210 22.34 14.55 -34.83
N PRO A 211 21.13 14.90 -35.32
CA PRO A 211 20.90 16.21 -35.93
C PRO A 211 21.10 17.39 -34.96
N GLN A 212 20.77 17.21 -33.69
CA GLN A 212 20.98 18.23 -32.66
C GLN A 212 22.47 18.42 -32.39
N LYS A 213 23.22 17.31 -32.31
CA LYS A 213 24.68 17.37 -32.17
C LYS A 213 25.34 18.03 -33.37
N ASP A 214 24.91 17.71 -34.59
CA ASP A 214 25.43 18.31 -35.83
C ASP A 214 25.20 19.85 -35.86
N ILE A 215 24.07 20.33 -35.34
CA ILE A 215 23.80 21.77 -35.18
C ILE A 215 24.73 22.38 -34.13
N GLU A 216 24.91 21.72 -32.98
CA GLU A 216 25.82 22.18 -31.94
C GLU A 216 27.26 22.25 -32.46
N ASP A 217 27.76 21.23 -33.15
CA ASP A 217 29.11 21.21 -33.72
C ASP A 217 29.31 22.29 -34.80
N ARG A 218 28.23 22.71 -35.49
CA ARG A 218 28.25 23.81 -36.46
C ARG A 218 28.17 25.20 -35.81
N THR A 219 27.49 25.33 -34.68
CA THR A 219 27.16 26.63 -34.06
C THR A 219 28.01 26.97 -32.84
N LYS A 220 28.38 25.97 -32.05
CA LYS A 220 29.20 26.09 -30.85
C LYS A 220 30.63 25.71 -31.21
N GLY A 221 31.48 26.73 -31.35
CA GLY A 221 32.88 26.54 -31.67
C GLY A 221 33.62 25.78 -30.57
N PRO A 222 34.28 24.65 -30.85
CA PRO A 222 35.17 24.02 -29.89
C PRO A 222 36.34 24.95 -29.57
N LEU A 223 36.66 25.12 -28.28
CA LEU A 223 37.77 25.97 -27.85
C LEU A 223 39.09 25.45 -28.46
N GLY A 224 39.78 26.32 -29.19
CA GLY A 224 41.08 25.99 -29.81
C GLY A 224 41.03 25.09 -31.05
N LYS A 225 39.85 24.76 -31.58
CA LYS A 225 39.70 23.95 -32.81
C LYS A 225 38.89 24.71 -33.86
N LYS A 226 39.18 24.45 -35.13
CA LYS A 226 38.39 24.98 -36.25
C LYS A 226 37.10 24.17 -36.41
N TYR A 227 36.02 24.82 -36.85
CA TYR A 227 34.77 24.15 -37.23
C TYR A 227 34.99 23.07 -38.29
N SER A 228 34.43 21.89 -38.07
CA SER A 228 34.38 20.80 -39.04
C SER A 228 33.26 21.03 -40.04
N TRP A 229 33.45 22.01 -40.94
CA TRP A 229 32.46 22.30 -41.98
C TRP A 229 32.39 21.21 -43.06
N TYR A 230 33.51 20.54 -43.35
CA TYR A 230 33.59 19.59 -44.44
C TYR A 230 33.28 18.16 -43.96
N PRO A 231 32.35 17.45 -44.63
CA PRO A 231 32.04 16.05 -44.30
C PRO A 231 33.14 15.07 -44.72
N TYR A 232 34.13 15.53 -45.47
CA TYR A 232 35.21 14.71 -46.01
C TYR A 232 36.45 14.81 -45.12
N GLN A 233 36.94 13.65 -44.67
CA GLN A 233 38.26 13.54 -44.08
C GLN A 233 39.28 13.65 -45.20
N ILE A 234 39.95 14.79 -45.29
CA ILE A 234 40.98 14.99 -46.29
C ILE A 234 42.23 14.26 -45.79
N PRO A 235 42.79 13.30 -46.57
CA PRO A 235 44.00 12.59 -46.17
C PRO A 235 45.11 13.58 -45.85
N GLU A 236 45.81 13.36 -44.73
CA GLU A 236 46.83 14.27 -44.21
C GLU A 236 48.00 14.50 -45.19
N ASN A 237 48.19 13.59 -46.15
CA ASN A 237 49.25 13.66 -47.16
C ASN A 237 48.88 14.46 -48.42
N ILE A 238 47.70 15.08 -48.47
CA ILE A 238 47.29 15.90 -49.61
C ILE A 238 47.70 17.35 -49.36
N THR A 239 48.46 17.90 -50.30
CA THR A 239 48.75 19.33 -50.33
C THR A 239 47.61 20.02 -51.09
N PHE A 240 46.94 20.98 -50.45
CA PHE A 240 45.94 21.81 -51.11
C PHE A 240 46.61 22.81 -52.04
N GLY A 241 46.04 23.00 -53.22
CA GLY A 241 46.50 23.98 -54.22
C GLY A 241 46.39 23.44 -55.64
N LEU A 242 46.59 24.33 -56.62
CA LEU A 242 46.67 23.96 -58.02
C LEU A 242 48.07 23.38 -58.31
N THR A 243 48.12 22.13 -58.77
CA THR A 243 49.36 21.56 -59.32
C THR A 243 49.44 21.93 -60.80
N LEU A 244 50.50 22.64 -61.21
CA LEU A 244 50.72 22.93 -62.63
C LEU A 244 51.00 21.62 -63.40
N PRO A 245 50.30 21.33 -64.51
CA PRO A 245 50.62 20.18 -65.34
C PRO A 245 52.06 20.31 -65.86
N ARG A 246 52.81 19.21 -65.87
CA ARG A 246 54.13 19.18 -66.50
C ARG A 246 53.94 19.21 -68.01
N GLU A 247 54.32 20.33 -68.63
CA GLU A 247 54.18 20.53 -70.08
C GLU A 247 55.05 19.58 -70.91
N ILE A 248 56.17 19.08 -70.35
CA ILE A 248 57.16 18.31 -71.10
C ILE A 248 57.77 17.21 -70.21
N ASP A 249 57.75 15.96 -70.69
CA ASP A 249 58.46 14.85 -70.06
C ASP A 249 59.92 14.81 -70.55
N VAL A 250 60.85 14.35 -69.71
CA VAL A 250 62.28 14.30 -70.06
C VAL A 250 62.51 13.41 -71.28
N ARG A 251 61.66 12.39 -71.45
CA ARG A 251 61.69 11.48 -72.59
C ARG A 251 61.35 12.17 -73.91
N SER A 252 60.35 13.06 -73.94
CA SER A 252 60.00 13.81 -75.15
C SER A 252 61.08 14.82 -75.57
N LEU A 253 61.85 15.36 -74.61
CA LEU A 253 63.04 16.16 -74.91
C LEU A 253 64.18 15.33 -75.53
N LEU A 254 64.32 14.07 -75.09
CA LEU A 254 65.38 13.17 -75.57
C LEU A 254 65.07 12.56 -76.95
N GLU A 255 63.80 12.25 -77.22
CA GLU A 255 63.37 11.62 -78.47
C GLU A 255 63.09 12.64 -79.60
N TYR A 256 63.20 13.96 -79.32
CA TYR A 256 62.93 15.06 -80.26
C TYR A 256 61.58 14.96 -80.98
N THR A 257 60.63 14.27 -80.36
CA THR A 257 59.26 14.15 -80.83
C THR A 257 58.48 15.37 -80.34
N SER A 258 58.06 16.23 -81.27
CA SER A 258 57.13 17.31 -80.94
C SER A 258 55.85 16.68 -80.38
N PRO A 259 55.23 17.22 -79.32
CA PRO A 259 53.93 16.76 -78.86
C PRO A 259 52.96 16.95 -80.02
N SER A 260 52.64 15.86 -80.72
CA SER A 260 51.81 15.97 -81.90
C SER A 260 50.39 16.30 -81.42
N ILE A 261 49.81 17.39 -81.91
CA ILE A 261 48.41 17.75 -81.64
C ILE A 261 47.49 16.54 -81.98
N LYS A 262 47.89 15.72 -82.94
CA LYS A 262 47.23 14.48 -83.34
C LYS A 262 47.22 13.41 -82.23
N SER A 263 48.34 13.20 -81.52
CA SER A 263 48.42 12.25 -80.40
C SER A 263 47.66 12.72 -79.16
N GLU A 264 47.62 14.04 -78.90
CA GLU A 264 46.82 14.58 -77.81
C GLU A 264 45.31 14.47 -78.10
N LYS A 265 44.88 14.84 -79.31
CA LYS A 265 43.50 14.63 -79.77
C LYS A 265 43.09 13.16 -79.72
N LEU A 266 44.01 12.25 -80.06
CA LEU A 266 43.81 10.81 -79.92
C LEU A 266 43.68 10.38 -78.46
N ALA A 267 44.56 10.84 -77.57
CA ALA A 267 44.48 10.53 -76.15
C ALA A 267 43.17 11.02 -75.54
N ILE A 268 42.70 12.21 -75.92
CA ILE A 268 41.40 12.75 -75.54
C ILE A 268 40.26 11.87 -76.09
N ALA A 269 40.33 11.46 -77.36
CA ALA A 269 39.33 10.58 -77.99
C ALA A 269 39.25 9.20 -77.32
N VAL A 270 40.40 8.58 -77.02
CA VAL A 270 40.48 7.29 -76.30
C VAL A 270 39.98 7.43 -74.87
N SER A 271 40.31 8.53 -74.19
CA SER A 271 39.78 8.79 -72.84
C SER A 271 38.25 8.93 -72.83
N HIS A 272 37.70 9.56 -73.87
CA HIS A 272 36.26 9.68 -74.07
C HIS A 272 35.60 8.32 -74.34
N LEU A 273 36.22 7.45 -75.15
CA LEU A 273 35.72 6.08 -75.34
C LEU A 273 35.72 5.27 -74.04
N ASN A 274 36.76 5.41 -73.21
CA ASN A 274 36.82 4.74 -71.91
C ASN A 274 35.78 5.28 -70.92
N MET A 275 35.51 6.59 -70.95
CA MET A 275 34.40 7.20 -70.20
C MET A 275 33.06 6.60 -70.64
N LEU A 276 32.81 6.47 -71.95
CA LEU A 276 31.60 5.85 -72.47
C LEU A 276 31.47 4.40 -72.03
N ARG A 277 32.54 3.59 -72.12
CA ARG A 277 32.55 2.21 -71.62
C ARG A 277 32.18 2.12 -70.14
N LYS A 278 32.72 3.01 -69.31
CA LYS A 278 32.41 3.07 -67.87
C LYS A 278 30.96 3.47 -67.61
N LEU A 279 30.44 4.46 -68.33
CA LEU A 279 29.04 4.88 -68.22
C LEU A 279 28.06 3.78 -68.64
N LEU A 280 28.44 2.98 -69.64
CA LEU A 280 27.64 1.82 -70.03
C LEU A 280 27.74 0.67 -69.02
N GLN A 281 28.87 0.53 -68.31
CA GLN A 281 29.01 -0.46 -67.22
C GLN A 281 28.17 -0.12 -65.99
N GLU A 282 28.05 1.16 -65.64
CA GLU A 282 27.28 1.61 -64.46
C GLU A 282 25.75 1.55 -64.69
N ARG A 283 25.29 1.18 -65.90
CA ARG A 283 23.87 1.08 -66.24
C ARG A 283 23.41 -0.38 -66.33
N ASP A 284 22.57 -0.79 -65.40
CA ASP A 284 22.03 -2.16 -65.34
C ASP A 284 21.00 -2.47 -66.44
N ASP A 285 20.35 -1.44 -66.99
CA ASP A 285 19.25 -1.58 -67.97
C ASP A 285 19.71 -1.64 -69.43
N PHE A 286 21.02 -1.59 -69.69
CA PHE A 286 21.55 -1.40 -71.03
C PHE A 286 22.05 -2.70 -71.66
N ASN A 287 21.44 -3.08 -72.78
CA ASN A 287 21.89 -4.21 -73.58
C ASN A 287 22.44 -3.74 -74.93
N MET A 288 23.69 -4.10 -75.25
CA MET A 288 24.34 -3.77 -76.53
C MET A 288 23.53 -4.23 -77.74
N ASN A 289 22.73 -5.29 -77.60
CA ASN A 289 21.85 -5.79 -78.65
C ASN A 289 20.73 -4.80 -79.01
N GLN A 290 20.29 -3.97 -78.07
CA GLN A 290 19.31 -2.91 -78.32
C GLN A 290 19.89 -1.80 -79.20
N VAL A 291 21.17 -1.46 -79.01
CA VAL A 291 21.89 -0.48 -79.84
C VAL A 291 22.04 -1.00 -81.26
N ILE A 292 22.50 -2.24 -81.41
CA ILE A 292 22.67 -2.90 -82.72
C ILE A 292 21.32 -3.00 -83.44
N SER A 293 20.26 -3.36 -82.72
CA SER A 293 18.88 -3.41 -83.26
C SER A 293 18.34 -2.03 -83.65
N ALA A 294 18.64 -0.98 -82.87
CA ALA A 294 18.21 0.38 -83.14
C ALA A 294 18.91 0.97 -84.37
N LEU A 295 20.19 0.62 -84.55
CA LEU A 295 20.99 0.99 -85.74
C LEU A 295 20.53 0.21 -86.97
N GLY A 296 20.24 -1.10 -86.84
CA GLY A 296 19.73 -1.92 -87.94
C GLY A 296 18.37 -1.48 -88.48
N LYS A 297 17.47 -0.93 -87.63
CA LYS A 297 16.18 -0.36 -88.07
C LYS A 297 16.34 0.91 -88.91
N LYS A 298 17.52 1.53 -88.93
CA LYS A 298 17.81 2.75 -89.68
C LYS A 298 18.64 2.50 -90.95
N ASP A 299 19.04 1.26 -91.19
CA ASP A 299 19.77 0.82 -92.39
C ASP A 299 18.79 0.11 -93.37
N PRO A 300 18.26 0.78 -94.41
CA PRO A 300 17.37 0.16 -95.39
C PRO A 300 18.10 -0.75 -96.38
N GLU A 301 19.44 -0.65 -96.50
CA GLU A 301 20.24 -1.36 -97.52
C GLU A 301 20.92 -2.63 -96.97
N GLY A 302 20.98 -2.81 -95.64
CA GLY A 302 21.49 -4.04 -95.02
C GLY A 302 23.00 -4.26 -95.20
N HIS A 303 23.74 -3.22 -95.61
CA HIS A 303 25.18 -3.27 -95.84
C HIS A 303 26.01 -3.04 -94.56
N ARG A 304 25.36 -2.95 -93.38
CA ARG A 304 26.01 -2.77 -92.06
C ARG A 304 26.82 -1.47 -91.95
N GLN A 305 26.39 -0.45 -92.70
CA GLN A 305 27.05 0.84 -92.81
C GLN A 305 26.03 1.96 -92.62
N LEU A 306 26.35 2.95 -91.78
CA LEU A 306 25.46 4.08 -91.50
C LEU A 306 26.25 5.39 -91.46
N GLN A 307 25.59 6.51 -91.75
CA GLN A 307 26.22 7.83 -91.65
C GLN A 307 26.53 8.18 -90.18
N LEU A 308 27.69 8.78 -89.91
CA LEU A 308 28.15 9.11 -88.55
C LEU A 308 27.13 9.96 -87.77
N ASP A 309 26.50 10.93 -88.44
CA ASP A 309 25.46 11.79 -87.84
C ASP A 309 24.23 11.00 -87.39
N GLU A 310 23.85 9.97 -88.12
CA GLU A 310 22.71 9.12 -87.79
C GLU A 310 23.04 8.18 -86.63
N VAL A 311 24.27 7.65 -86.59
CA VAL A 311 24.78 6.86 -85.46
C VAL A 311 24.76 7.70 -84.18
N ILE A 312 25.27 8.94 -84.23
CA ILE A 312 25.29 9.84 -83.07
C ILE A 312 23.87 10.20 -82.62
N LYS A 313 22.94 10.46 -83.56
CA LYS A 313 21.52 10.69 -83.23
C LYS A 313 20.89 9.48 -82.53
N VAL A 314 21.22 8.25 -82.94
CA VAL A 314 20.74 7.04 -82.27
C VAL A 314 21.37 6.88 -80.88
N LEU A 315 22.66 7.15 -80.74
CA LEU A 315 23.35 7.12 -79.43
C LEU A 315 22.76 8.14 -78.44
N HIS A 316 22.45 9.37 -78.90
CA HIS A 316 21.76 10.36 -78.08
C HIS A 316 20.34 9.95 -77.71
N LYS A 317 19.59 9.31 -78.62
CA LYS A 317 18.26 8.76 -78.31
C LYS A 317 18.33 7.64 -77.26
N LEU A 318 19.42 6.90 -77.23
CA LEU A 318 19.72 5.90 -76.21
C LEU A 318 20.40 6.50 -74.97
N SER A 319 20.44 7.84 -74.86
CA SER A 319 21.01 8.61 -73.75
C SER A 319 22.51 8.40 -73.49
N ILE A 320 23.26 8.07 -74.54
CA ILE A 320 24.72 7.95 -74.50
C ILE A 320 25.32 9.31 -74.92
N PRO A 321 26.13 9.97 -74.07
CA PRO A 321 26.74 11.26 -74.39
C PRO A 321 27.90 11.08 -75.38
N ALA A 322 27.56 10.91 -76.66
CA ALA A 322 28.50 10.66 -77.74
C ALA A 322 28.93 11.99 -78.40
N ASP A 323 30.17 12.42 -78.15
CA ASP A 323 30.76 13.60 -78.82
C ASP A 323 31.22 13.24 -80.25
N ALA A 324 30.69 13.96 -81.24
CA ALA A 324 30.89 13.73 -82.66
C ALA A 324 32.37 13.79 -83.08
N GLU A 325 33.08 14.82 -82.61
CA GLU A 325 34.48 15.07 -82.98
C GLU A 325 35.43 14.02 -82.38
N LYS A 326 35.15 13.59 -81.14
CA LYS A 326 35.97 12.61 -80.44
C LYS A 326 35.76 11.21 -80.99
N ILE A 327 34.52 10.85 -81.34
CA ILE A 327 34.21 9.57 -81.98
C ILE A 327 34.76 9.53 -83.40
N ARG A 328 34.71 10.63 -84.15
CA ARG A 328 35.33 10.73 -85.49
C ARG A 328 36.84 10.51 -85.44
N ASN A 329 37.53 11.17 -84.50
CA ASN A 329 38.98 11.01 -84.33
C ASN A 329 39.37 9.58 -83.93
N ALA A 330 38.57 8.92 -83.09
CA ALA A 330 38.79 7.52 -82.76
C ALA A 330 38.48 6.59 -83.94
N ALA A 331 37.38 6.81 -84.65
CA ALA A 331 36.94 5.98 -85.77
C ALA A 331 37.90 6.04 -86.97
N SER A 332 38.50 7.20 -87.24
CA SER A 332 39.54 7.34 -88.28
C SER A 332 40.82 6.60 -87.88
N HIS A 333 41.25 6.68 -86.61
CA HIS A 333 42.42 5.94 -86.14
C HIS A 333 42.22 4.41 -86.17
N PHE A 334 41.00 3.93 -85.95
CA PHE A 334 40.67 2.50 -86.03
C PHE A 334 40.26 2.03 -87.43
N GLN A 335 40.36 2.88 -88.46
CA GLN A 335 40.01 2.56 -89.85
C GLN A 335 38.58 2.01 -90.01
N LEU A 336 37.62 2.58 -89.29
CA LEU A 336 36.21 2.15 -89.29
C LEU A 336 35.36 2.78 -90.42
N PHE A 337 35.97 3.70 -91.17
CA PHE A 337 35.38 4.34 -92.34
C PHE A 337 35.72 3.54 -93.60
N VAL A 338 34.73 3.35 -94.47
CA VAL A 338 34.97 2.73 -95.79
C VAL A 338 35.48 3.78 -96.79
N ASP A 339 35.07 5.05 -96.66
CA ASP A 339 35.52 6.18 -97.47
C ASP A 339 35.94 7.35 -96.56
N GLU A 340 37.25 7.63 -96.45
CA GLU A 340 37.73 8.82 -95.73
C GLU A 340 37.67 10.06 -96.65
N GLY A 341 36.83 11.05 -96.29
CA GLY A 341 36.84 12.38 -96.90
C GLY A 341 35.73 12.75 -97.90
N CYS A 342 34.66 11.96 -98.00
CA CYS A 342 33.48 12.29 -98.82
C CYS A 342 32.28 12.74 -97.95
N CYS A 343 31.38 13.58 -98.50
CA CYS A 343 30.21 14.13 -97.79
C CYS A 343 29.21 13.07 -97.27
N SER A 344 29.35 11.81 -97.68
CA SER A 344 28.60 10.67 -97.19
C SER A 344 29.55 9.69 -96.46
N GLU A 345 30.11 10.11 -95.31
CA GLU A 345 30.96 9.26 -94.48
C GLU A 345 30.15 8.07 -93.94
N LYS A 346 30.41 6.86 -94.46
CA LYS A 346 29.78 5.62 -94.00
C LYS A 346 30.69 4.92 -92.98
N VAL A 347 30.15 4.68 -91.79
CA VAL A 347 30.82 4.01 -90.67
C VAL A 347 30.27 2.59 -90.54
N LYS A 348 31.18 1.62 -90.37
CA LYS A 348 30.78 0.27 -89.96
C LYS A 348 30.32 0.29 -88.50
N TYR A 349 29.00 0.32 -88.30
CA TYR A 349 28.44 0.52 -86.96
C TYR A 349 28.60 -0.71 -86.05
N GLU A 350 28.74 -1.91 -86.60
CA GLU A 350 29.02 -3.13 -85.81
C GLU A 350 30.41 -3.09 -85.18
N GLU A 351 31.44 -2.70 -85.93
CA GLU A 351 32.82 -2.58 -85.44
C GLU A 351 32.96 -1.43 -84.42
N LEU A 352 32.20 -0.34 -84.60
CA LEU A 352 32.11 0.73 -83.60
C LEU A 352 31.40 0.26 -82.32
N CYS A 353 30.30 -0.49 -82.45
CA CYS A 353 29.63 -1.10 -81.30
C CYS A 353 30.52 -2.12 -80.59
N ASP A 354 31.36 -2.84 -81.32
CA ASP A 354 32.39 -3.73 -80.76
C ASP A 354 33.46 -2.97 -79.96
N LEU A 355 33.83 -1.76 -80.39
CA LEU A 355 34.73 -0.88 -79.63
C LEU A 355 34.07 -0.27 -78.40
N LEU A 356 32.75 -0.14 -78.37
CA LEU A 356 32.00 0.27 -77.17
C LEU A 356 31.68 -0.92 -76.25
N SER A 357 31.72 -2.15 -76.79
CA SER A 357 31.50 -3.37 -76.04
C SER A 357 32.65 -3.64 -75.06
N ILE A 358 32.29 -4.03 -73.85
CA ILE A 358 33.21 -4.35 -72.75
C ILE A 358 33.87 -5.72 -72.98
N LEU A 359 33.21 -6.62 -73.75
CA LEU A 359 33.66 -7.99 -73.99
C LEU A 359 34.84 -8.08 -74.97
N LYS A 360 35.12 -7.01 -75.73
CA LYS A 360 36.24 -6.95 -76.68
C LYS A 360 37.26 -5.92 -76.21
N SER A 361 38.52 -6.35 -76.07
CA SER A 361 39.64 -5.45 -75.82
C SER A 361 39.79 -4.47 -76.99
N LEU A 362 40.08 -3.20 -76.70
CA LEU A 362 40.42 -2.25 -77.76
C LEU A 362 41.59 -2.82 -78.59
N PRO A 363 41.54 -2.72 -79.93
CA PRO A 363 42.68 -3.11 -80.76
C PRO A 363 43.89 -2.29 -80.34
N SER A 364 45.07 -2.93 -80.36
CA SER A 364 46.31 -2.38 -79.80
C SER A 364 46.60 -1.00 -80.39
N ILE A 365 46.30 0.06 -79.62
CA ILE A 365 46.77 1.40 -79.91
C ILE A 365 48.27 1.34 -79.66
N GLY A 366 49.07 1.49 -80.73
CA GLY A 366 50.53 1.49 -80.65
C GLY A 366 51.00 2.29 -79.44
N SER A 367 51.65 1.59 -78.52
CA SER A 367 52.19 2.04 -77.23
C SER A 367 51.88 3.49 -76.83
N ILE A 368 50.67 3.74 -76.33
CA ILE A 368 50.46 4.84 -75.37
C ILE A 368 50.37 4.21 -73.99
N THR A 369 51.51 3.77 -73.46
CA THR A 369 51.78 3.54 -72.02
C THR A 369 53.21 3.01 -71.85
N PRO A 370 53.85 3.14 -70.66
CA PRO A 370 53.22 3.28 -69.34
C PRO A 370 53.85 4.31 -68.38
N LEU A 371 53.04 4.83 -67.46
CA LEU A 371 53.54 5.23 -66.14
C LEU A 371 54.18 4.01 -65.45
N PRO A 372 55.37 4.11 -64.84
CA PRO A 372 55.88 3.02 -64.03
C PRO A 372 55.19 3.00 -62.67
N LYS A 373 54.78 1.79 -62.25
CA LYS A 373 54.58 1.43 -60.84
C LYS A 373 55.86 1.75 -60.05
N ARG A 374 55.90 2.85 -59.31
CA ARG A 374 56.83 2.99 -58.18
C ARG A 374 56.24 3.91 -57.12
N VAL A 375 55.68 3.28 -56.09
CA VAL A 375 55.58 3.81 -54.73
C VAL A 375 56.99 4.28 -54.34
N ARG A 376 57.24 5.58 -54.40
CA ARG A 376 58.40 6.20 -53.74
C ARG A 376 57.95 6.62 -52.35
N THR A 377 58.27 5.77 -51.37
CA THR A 377 58.40 6.17 -49.97
C THR A 377 59.59 7.12 -49.85
N SER A 378 59.39 8.41 -50.12
CA SER A 378 60.40 9.42 -49.77
C SER A 378 60.23 9.80 -48.30
N LYS A 379 61.18 9.34 -47.51
CA LYS A 379 61.43 9.66 -46.10
C LYS A 379 61.18 11.15 -45.79
N LEU A 380 60.32 11.38 -44.80
CA LEU A 380 60.12 12.66 -44.13
C LEU A 380 61.45 13.17 -43.56
N ARG A 381 61.97 14.26 -44.12
CA ARG A 381 63.00 15.08 -43.50
C ARG A 381 62.31 15.89 -42.39
N LYS A 382 62.40 15.43 -41.14
CA LYS A 382 61.92 16.15 -39.95
C LYS A 382 62.48 17.57 -39.94
N ARG A 383 61.65 18.58 -40.20
CA ARG A 383 61.92 19.97 -39.82
C ARG A 383 61.41 20.16 -38.40
N ARG A 384 62.28 20.62 -37.51
CA ARG A 384 62.00 20.94 -36.10
C ARG A 384 60.89 22.01 -36.02
N PRO A 385 59.99 21.96 -35.03
CA PRO A 385 59.06 23.06 -34.78
C PRO A 385 59.84 24.26 -34.24
N PHE A 386 59.62 25.42 -34.86
CA PHE A 386 60.01 26.71 -34.33
C PHE A 386 59.00 27.06 -33.24
N ASN A 387 59.43 27.07 -31.98
CA ASN A 387 58.68 27.69 -30.91
C ASN A 387 58.65 29.20 -31.16
N ARG A 388 57.46 29.80 -31.20
CA ARG A 388 57.27 31.22 -30.94
C ARG A 388 56.31 31.35 -29.75
N THR A 389 56.84 32.04 -28.75
CA THR A 389 56.19 32.63 -27.58
C THR A 389 54.89 33.34 -27.90
#